data_AF-A0AAV6KUY3-F1
#
_entry.id   AF-A0AAV6KUY3-F1
#
_cell.length_a   1.000
_cell.length_b   1.000
_cell.length_c   1.000
_cell.angle_alpha   90.00
_cell.angle_beta   90.00
_cell.angle_gamma   90.00
#
_symmetry.space_group_name_H-M   'P 1'
#
loop_
_entity.id
_entity.type
_entity.pdbx_description
1 polymer ?
#
loop_
_entity_poly.entity_id
_entity_poly.type
_entity_poly.pdbx_seq_one_letter_code
_entity_poly.pdbx_strand_id
1 'polypeptide(L)'
;MDCTYKTNRYKMPLLDIVGVSSFHSSFYSCFVFLAKEGEENYVWALQMFRKILGPACYPTVIVFDRELALMNAIKVVFPTTTNLLCVWHIEKNILANFKSHFKTQEDWTTFLDTWNEVISSPDEGAFDEAWKLFELLHNEKEYVLSYIQWTWLPFKERFLKAWIEKCAHFGNHVSSRAEGAHGKLKKYLQVSTSDLHQVKNKICLAVENEFKEINAQLSSEKIRIPHNCNISFFKEIINRVSVHAMGEILKHYEMVKHGTMQPVCTGHFMATMGLPCAHKMIDWKGKALPLDAVHS
;
A
#
# COMPACT_ATOMS: atom_id res chain seq x y z
N MET A 1 7.88 -1.21 2.59
CA MET A 1 9.30 -1.40 2.93
C MET A 1 9.67 -2.78 2.47
N ASP A 2 10.77 -2.91 1.76
CA ASP A 2 11.22 -4.21 1.24
C ASP A 2 12.74 -4.18 1.02
N CYS A 3 13.39 -5.30 1.27
CA CYS A 3 14.81 -5.46 1.07
C CYS A 3 15.09 -5.86 -0.38
N THR A 4 16.16 -5.30 -0.94
CA THR A 4 16.61 -5.67 -2.29
C THR A 4 18.07 -6.11 -2.29
N TYR A 5 18.33 -7.14 -3.07
CA TYR A 5 19.64 -7.80 -3.16
C TYR A 5 20.36 -7.47 -4.45
N LYS A 6 21.62 -7.91 -4.53
CA LYS A 6 22.51 -7.72 -5.70
C LYS A 6 22.68 -6.23 -6.04
N THR A 7 22.86 -5.39 -5.02
CA THR A 7 23.06 -3.94 -5.18
C THR A 7 24.50 -3.51 -4.99
N ASN A 8 25.30 -4.29 -4.26
CA ASN A 8 26.67 -3.95 -3.87
C ASN A 8 27.55 -5.20 -3.73
N ARG A 9 28.87 -5.01 -3.87
CA ARG A 9 29.87 -6.11 -3.87
C ARG A 9 29.94 -6.91 -2.57
N TYR A 10 29.50 -6.30 -1.47
CA TYR A 10 29.52 -6.90 -0.14
C TYR A 10 28.29 -7.78 0.11
N LYS A 11 27.36 -7.87 -0.86
CA LYS A 11 26.11 -8.63 -0.77
C LYS A 11 25.25 -8.22 0.43
N MET A 12 25.41 -7.00 0.92
CA MET A 12 24.58 -6.45 1.99
C MET A 12 23.16 -6.23 1.47
N PRO A 13 22.11 -6.69 2.17
CA PRO A 13 20.74 -6.29 1.88
C PRO A 13 20.60 -4.78 1.91
N LEU A 14 19.89 -4.24 0.93
CA LEU A 14 19.53 -2.82 0.88
C LEU A 14 18.05 -2.71 1.20
N LEU A 15 17.72 -2.27 2.40
CA LEU A 15 16.35 -1.93 2.77
C LEU A 15 15.96 -0.65 2.03
N ASP A 16 14.93 -0.75 1.19
CA ASP A 16 14.33 0.36 0.47
C ASP A 16 12.99 0.74 1.13
N ILE A 17 12.91 1.99 1.56
CA ILE A 17 11.72 2.59 2.13
C ILE A 17 11.15 3.57 1.11
N VAL A 18 10.02 3.18 0.54
CA VAL A 18 9.30 3.95 -0.49
C VAL A 18 8.05 4.56 0.13
N GLY A 19 7.84 5.85 -0.10
CA GLY A 19 6.61 6.58 0.23
C GLY A 19 5.68 6.70 -0.97
N VAL A 20 4.44 7.15 -0.72
CA VAL A 20 3.44 7.47 -1.74
C VAL A 20 3.14 8.96 -1.66
N SER A 21 3.26 9.67 -2.78
CA SER A 21 2.97 11.10 -2.87
C SER A 21 1.47 11.35 -3.05
N SER A 22 1.05 12.61 -2.91
CA SER A 22 -0.34 13.03 -3.19
C SER A 22 -0.77 12.80 -4.64
N PHE A 23 0.17 12.52 -5.55
CA PHE A 23 -0.10 12.18 -6.95
C PHE A 23 -0.35 10.68 -7.17
N HIS A 24 -0.40 9.89 -6.10
CA HIS A 24 -0.47 8.43 -6.15
C HIS A 24 0.75 7.78 -6.84
N SER A 25 1.86 8.52 -6.95
CA SER A 25 3.15 8.05 -7.41
C SER A 25 4.04 7.66 -6.23
N SER A 26 4.91 6.68 -6.44
CA SER A 26 5.89 6.24 -5.44
C SER A 26 7.10 7.17 -5.43
N PHE A 27 7.74 7.34 -4.28
CA PHE A 27 9.02 8.05 -4.16
C PHE A 27 9.94 7.38 -3.13
N TYR A 28 11.25 7.46 -3.33
CA TYR A 28 12.25 6.99 -2.38
C TYR A 28 12.28 7.89 -1.16
N SER A 29 12.04 7.30 0.00
CA SER A 29 12.07 8.01 1.28
C SER A 29 13.37 7.76 2.02
N CYS A 30 13.86 6.51 2.04
CA CYS A 30 15.10 6.17 2.73
C CYS A 30 15.70 4.87 2.20
N PHE A 31 17.03 4.77 2.28
CA PHE A 31 17.80 3.57 1.96
C PHE A 31 18.71 3.21 3.12
N VAL A 32 18.78 1.92 3.47
CA VAL A 32 19.65 1.44 4.54
C VAL A 32 20.38 0.18 4.10
N PHE A 33 21.71 0.20 4.14
CA PHE A 33 22.50 -1.01 4.01
C PHE A 33 22.47 -1.77 5.34
N LEU A 34 21.89 -2.97 5.32
CA LEU A 34 21.83 -3.84 6.48
C LEU A 34 22.99 -4.82 6.46
N ALA A 35 23.60 -5.07 7.63
CA ALA A 35 24.61 -6.12 7.75
C ALA A 35 23.98 -7.52 7.63
N LYS A 36 22.76 -7.68 8.16
CA LYS A 36 21.91 -8.87 8.10
C LYS A 36 20.45 -8.45 8.36
N GLU A 37 19.53 -9.32 8.00
CA GLU A 37 18.07 -9.14 8.17
C GLU A 37 17.63 -9.62 9.56
N GLY A 38 18.27 -9.06 10.60
CA GLY A 38 17.97 -9.34 12.01
C GLY A 38 17.11 -8.26 12.64
N GLU A 39 16.37 -8.61 13.69
CA GLU A 39 15.48 -7.66 14.39
C GLU A 39 16.25 -6.44 14.92
N GLU A 40 17.42 -6.65 15.53
CA GLU A 40 18.29 -5.57 16.02
C GLU A 40 18.73 -4.60 14.91
N ASN A 41 18.97 -5.12 13.70
CA ASN A 41 19.38 -4.33 12.55
C ASN A 41 18.21 -3.49 12.02
N TYR A 42 17.01 -4.07 11.96
CA TYR A 42 15.80 -3.32 11.60
C TYR A 42 15.43 -2.27 12.64
N VAL A 43 15.53 -2.58 13.94
CA VAL A 43 15.28 -1.59 15.00
C VAL A 43 16.20 -0.39 14.81
N TRP A 44 17.50 -0.62 14.60
CA TRP A 44 18.44 0.46 14.35
C TRP A 44 18.10 1.25 13.06
N ALA A 45 17.81 0.55 11.96
CA ALA A 45 17.48 1.16 10.68
C ALA A 45 16.22 2.05 10.78
N LEU A 46 15.17 1.55 11.42
CA LEU A 46 13.92 2.28 11.62
C LEU A 46 14.09 3.44 12.60
N GLN A 47 14.94 3.32 13.62
CA GLN A 47 15.29 4.44 14.48
C GLN A 47 15.98 5.57 13.70
N MET A 48 16.89 5.24 12.77
CA MET A 48 17.49 6.24 11.90
C MET A 48 16.46 6.86 10.96
N PHE A 49 15.58 6.03 10.38
CA PHE A 49 14.48 6.53 9.56
C PHE A 49 13.56 7.49 10.33
N ARG A 50 13.20 7.18 11.57
CA ARG A 50 12.43 8.06 12.46
C ARG A 50 13.14 9.39 12.72
N LYS A 51 14.47 9.39 12.88
CA LYS A 51 15.24 10.64 13.02
C LYS A 51 15.18 11.50 11.76
N ILE A 52 15.19 10.88 10.57
CA ILE A 52 15.07 11.58 9.29
C ILE A 52 13.67 12.20 9.12
N LEU A 53 12.61 11.46 9.49
CA LEU A 53 11.24 11.97 9.44
C LEU A 53 11.01 13.17 10.39
N GLY A 54 11.72 13.20 11.52
CA GLY A 54 11.59 14.24 12.54
C GLY A 54 10.46 13.96 13.53
N PRO A 55 10.32 14.80 14.58
CA PRO A 55 9.49 14.50 15.74
C PRO A 55 7.98 14.55 15.48
N ALA A 56 7.55 15.25 14.43
CA ALA A 56 6.14 15.48 14.11
C ALA A 56 5.59 14.57 12.99
N CYS A 57 6.44 13.75 12.37
CA CYS A 57 6.08 12.95 11.20
C CYS A 57 6.14 11.46 11.54
N TYR A 58 5.00 10.78 11.44
CA TYR A 58 4.89 9.33 11.59
C TYR A 58 4.15 8.75 10.41
N PRO A 59 4.60 7.61 9.84
CA PRO A 59 3.81 6.89 8.86
C PRO A 59 2.51 6.41 9.52
N THR A 60 1.36 6.71 8.91
CA THR A 60 0.08 6.16 9.37
C THR A 60 0.01 4.64 9.11
N VAL A 61 0.55 4.22 7.97
CA VAL A 61 0.55 2.84 7.51
C VAL A 61 1.93 2.48 6.98
N ILE A 62 2.42 1.28 7.31
CA ILE A 62 3.58 0.66 6.65
C ILE A 62 3.13 -0.67 6.06
N VAL A 63 3.37 -0.85 4.77
CA VAL A 63 3.18 -2.11 4.04
C VAL A 63 4.53 -2.80 3.89
N PHE A 64 4.61 -4.08 4.22
CA PHE A 64 5.81 -4.90 4.11
C PHE A 64 5.46 -6.36 3.75
N ASP A 65 6.47 -7.16 3.42
CA ASP A 65 6.35 -8.61 3.30
C ASP A 65 6.41 -9.29 4.67
N ARG A 66 6.01 -10.57 4.81
CA ARG A 66 5.97 -11.23 6.13
C ARG A 66 7.39 -11.60 6.60
N GLU A 67 8.09 -10.60 7.10
CA GLU A 67 9.38 -10.71 7.75
C GLU A 67 9.22 -10.42 9.25
N LEU A 68 9.31 -11.46 10.08
CA LEU A 68 9.08 -11.35 11.53
C LEU A 68 10.00 -10.34 12.21
N ALA A 69 11.27 -10.27 11.77
CA ALA A 69 12.25 -9.33 12.32
C ALA A 69 11.85 -7.87 12.07
N LEU A 70 11.42 -7.53 10.84
CA LEU A 70 10.92 -6.21 10.50
C LEU A 70 9.60 -5.89 11.21
N MET A 71 8.69 -6.86 11.29
CA MET A 71 7.42 -6.73 12.02
C MET A 71 7.63 -6.36 13.49
N ASN A 72 8.54 -7.04 14.18
CA ASN A 72 8.87 -6.76 15.57
C ASN A 72 9.54 -5.39 15.72
N ALA A 73 10.48 -5.06 14.83
CA ALA A 73 11.15 -3.77 14.84
C ALA A 73 10.18 -2.60 14.64
N ILE A 74 9.20 -2.71 13.74
CA ILE A 74 8.19 -1.67 13.54
C ILE A 74 7.35 -1.48 14.80
N LYS A 75 6.93 -2.58 15.47
CA LYS A 75 6.19 -2.50 16.73
C LYS A 75 6.97 -1.76 17.82
N VAL A 76 8.30 -1.88 17.84
CA VAL A 76 9.18 -1.18 18.79
C VAL A 76 9.33 0.30 18.44
N VAL A 77 9.57 0.63 17.17
CA VAL A 77 9.96 2.00 16.76
C VAL A 77 8.75 2.89 16.44
N PHE A 78 7.69 2.30 15.89
CA PHE A 78 6.47 2.94 15.41
C PHE A 78 5.21 2.23 15.97
N PRO A 79 5.00 2.22 17.29
CA PRO A 79 3.96 1.42 17.93
C PRO A 79 2.52 1.83 17.55
N THR A 80 2.32 3.06 17.06
CA THR A 80 1.01 3.59 16.64
C THR A 80 0.75 3.44 15.14
N THR A 81 1.74 2.96 14.37
CA THR A 81 1.62 2.79 12.92
C THR A 81 0.91 1.48 12.60
N THR A 82 -0.07 1.55 11.70
CA THR A 82 -0.76 0.34 11.23
C THR A 82 0.16 -0.46 10.32
N ASN A 83 0.27 -1.75 10.62
CA ASN A 83 1.14 -2.69 9.92
C ASN A 83 0.33 -3.53 8.95
N LEU A 84 0.57 -3.40 7.66
CA LEU A 84 -0.09 -4.19 6.63
C LEU A 84 0.86 -5.19 5.97
N LEU A 85 0.36 -6.41 5.77
CA LEU A 85 1.05 -7.44 5.00
C LEU A 85 0.65 -7.33 3.53
N CYS A 86 1.63 -7.40 2.65
CA CYS A 86 1.38 -7.39 1.21
C CYS A 86 0.65 -8.68 0.77
N VAL A 87 -0.60 -8.54 0.33
CA VAL A 87 -1.42 -9.65 -0.19
C VAL A 87 -0.74 -10.41 -1.33
N TRP A 88 -0.09 -9.71 -2.25
CA TRP A 88 0.62 -10.35 -3.37
C TRP A 88 1.74 -11.30 -2.90
N HIS A 89 2.48 -10.95 -1.84
CA HIS A 89 3.50 -11.82 -1.26
C HIS A 89 2.89 -13.02 -0.54
N ILE A 90 1.70 -12.86 0.07
CA ILE A 90 0.93 -13.97 0.64
C ILE A 90 0.58 -14.97 -0.46
N GLU A 91 -0.01 -14.50 -1.56
CA GLU A 91 -0.36 -15.33 -2.72
C GLU A 91 0.87 -16.00 -3.35
N LYS A 92 1.98 -15.27 -3.49
CA LYS A 92 3.25 -15.83 -3.98
C LYS A 92 3.78 -16.95 -3.08
N ASN A 93 3.67 -16.78 -1.77
CA ASN A 93 4.08 -17.84 -0.83
C ASN A 93 3.15 -19.05 -0.92
N ILE A 94 1.84 -18.86 -1.06
CA ILE A 94 0.90 -19.97 -1.26
C ILE A 94 1.21 -20.69 -2.58
N LEU A 95 1.39 -19.95 -3.68
CA LEU A 95 1.79 -20.47 -4.98
C LEU A 95 3.09 -21.29 -4.90
N ALA A 96 4.14 -20.74 -4.28
CA ALA A 96 5.44 -21.39 -4.22
C ALA A 96 5.41 -22.72 -3.45
N ASN A 97 4.63 -22.80 -2.38
CA ASN A 97 4.57 -23.99 -1.53
C ASN A 97 3.54 -25.03 -2.01
N PHE A 98 2.46 -24.58 -2.66
CA PHE A 98 1.29 -25.43 -2.87
C PHE A 98 0.85 -25.59 -4.32
N LYS A 99 1.37 -24.84 -5.31
CA LYS A 99 0.94 -24.98 -6.71
C LYS A 99 1.01 -26.42 -7.22
N SER A 100 2.03 -27.18 -6.82
CA SER A 100 2.20 -28.59 -7.21
C SER A 100 1.11 -29.53 -6.70
N HIS A 101 0.30 -29.10 -5.73
CA HIS A 101 -0.81 -29.88 -5.17
C HIS A 101 -2.10 -29.73 -5.98
N PHE A 102 -2.14 -28.82 -6.96
CA PHE A 102 -3.28 -28.60 -7.85
C PHE A 102 -3.06 -29.37 -9.15
N LYS A 103 -4.02 -30.22 -9.52
CA LYS A 103 -3.88 -31.15 -10.66
C LYS A 103 -4.02 -30.46 -12.00
N THR A 104 -4.82 -29.40 -12.05
CA THR A 104 -5.13 -28.66 -13.27
C THR A 104 -4.94 -27.17 -13.04
N GLN A 105 -4.70 -26.44 -14.13
CA GLN A 105 -4.65 -24.98 -14.08
C GLN A 105 -6.01 -24.39 -13.67
N GLU A 106 -7.11 -25.04 -14.02
CA GLU A 106 -8.47 -24.65 -13.65
C GLU A 106 -8.70 -24.76 -12.14
N ASP A 107 -8.29 -25.86 -11.51
CA ASP A 107 -8.36 -26.06 -10.05
C ASP A 107 -7.57 -24.98 -9.30
N TRP A 108 -6.36 -24.65 -9.78
CA TRP A 108 -5.57 -23.55 -9.22
C TRP A 108 -6.25 -22.19 -9.37
N THR A 109 -6.83 -21.90 -10.53
CA THR A 109 -7.55 -20.63 -10.78
C THR A 109 -8.76 -20.52 -9.86
N THR A 110 -9.60 -21.56 -9.76
CA THR A 110 -10.76 -21.60 -8.86
C THR A 110 -10.37 -21.38 -7.39
N PHE A 111 -9.27 -22.00 -6.96
CA PHE A 111 -8.72 -21.78 -5.62
C PHE A 111 -8.31 -20.33 -5.38
N LEU A 112 -7.61 -19.71 -6.33
CA LEU A 112 -7.22 -18.30 -6.20
C LEU A 112 -8.43 -17.37 -6.22
N ASP A 113 -9.42 -17.61 -7.08
CA ASP A 113 -10.62 -16.78 -7.17
C ASP A 113 -11.40 -16.79 -5.85
N THR A 114 -11.62 -17.98 -5.30
CA THR A 114 -12.32 -18.14 -4.00
C THR A 114 -11.49 -17.65 -2.82
N TRP A 115 -10.16 -17.72 -2.89
CA TRP A 115 -9.27 -17.10 -1.90
C TRP A 115 -9.33 -15.56 -1.97
N ASN A 116 -9.42 -14.99 -3.16
CA ASN A 116 -9.58 -13.56 -3.37
C ASN A 116 -10.92 -13.04 -2.83
N GLU A 117 -11.99 -13.85 -2.89
CA GLU A 117 -13.27 -13.55 -2.24
C GLU A 117 -13.13 -13.47 -0.72
N VAL A 118 -12.41 -14.42 -0.10
CA VAL A 118 -12.09 -14.38 1.33
C VAL A 118 -11.32 -13.11 1.69
N ILE A 119 -10.26 -12.78 0.93
CA ILE A 119 -9.47 -11.55 1.15
C ILE A 119 -10.33 -10.29 1.02
N SER A 120 -11.24 -10.28 0.04
CA SER A 120 -12.05 -9.11 -0.33
C SER A 120 -13.33 -8.98 0.50
N SER A 121 -13.51 -9.82 1.53
CA SER A 121 -14.71 -9.80 2.37
C SER A 121 -14.89 -8.42 3.02
N PRO A 122 -16.08 -7.81 2.92
CA PRO A 122 -16.30 -6.42 3.33
C PRO A 122 -16.28 -6.22 4.85
N ASP A 123 -16.70 -7.23 5.61
CA ASP A 123 -16.78 -7.17 7.07
C ASP A 123 -16.48 -8.55 7.69
N GLU A 124 -16.42 -8.59 9.02
CA GLU A 124 -16.00 -9.77 9.78
C GLU A 124 -17.01 -10.93 9.64
N GLY A 125 -18.31 -10.64 9.50
CA GLY A 125 -19.34 -11.66 9.30
C GLY A 125 -19.26 -12.27 7.90
N ALA A 126 -19.11 -11.42 6.87
CA ALA A 126 -18.89 -11.87 5.51
C ALA A 126 -17.60 -12.70 5.37
N PHE A 127 -16.54 -12.33 6.10
CA PHE A 127 -15.32 -13.14 6.16
C PHE A 127 -15.58 -14.53 6.77
N ASP A 128 -16.28 -14.61 7.90
CA ASP A 128 -16.54 -15.89 8.57
C ASP A 128 -17.37 -16.82 7.67
N GLU A 129 -18.31 -16.28 6.89
CA GLU A 129 -19.08 -17.03 5.89
C GLU A 129 -18.19 -17.47 4.71
N ALA A 130 -17.42 -16.54 4.12
CA ALA A 130 -16.54 -16.82 3.00
C ALA A 130 -15.47 -17.87 3.37
N TRP A 131 -14.88 -17.78 4.56
CA TRP A 131 -13.88 -18.74 5.03
C TRP A 131 -14.48 -20.14 5.21
N LYS A 132 -15.67 -20.27 5.80
CA LYS A 132 -16.36 -21.57 5.92
C LYS A 132 -16.66 -22.19 4.56
N LEU A 133 -17.12 -21.39 3.60
CA LEU A 133 -17.36 -21.85 2.23
C LEU A 133 -16.06 -22.28 1.55
N PHE A 134 -14.98 -21.52 1.74
CA PHE A 134 -13.65 -21.83 1.22
C PHE A 134 -13.10 -23.16 1.78
N GLU A 135 -13.23 -23.39 3.09
CA GLU A 135 -12.86 -24.66 3.73
C GLU A 135 -13.68 -25.84 3.19
N LEU A 136 -14.99 -25.64 2.99
CA LEU A 136 -15.87 -26.68 2.47
C LEU A 136 -15.52 -27.05 1.01
N LEU A 137 -15.25 -26.03 0.19
CA LEU A 137 -14.96 -26.18 -1.24
C LEU A 137 -13.63 -26.87 -1.51
N HIS A 138 -12.63 -26.63 -0.66
CA HIS A 138 -11.26 -27.15 -0.81
C HIS A 138 -10.90 -28.14 0.30
N ASN A 139 -11.89 -28.86 0.84
CA ASN A 139 -11.70 -29.75 1.99
C ASN A 139 -10.66 -30.87 1.75
N GLU A 140 -10.46 -31.25 0.49
CA GLU A 140 -9.49 -32.24 0.07
C GLU A 140 -8.05 -31.72 0.07
N LYS A 141 -7.88 -30.40 0.26
CA LYS A 141 -6.59 -29.69 0.29
C LYS A 141 -6.18 -29.31 1.73
N GLU A 142 -6.33 -30.25 2.66
CA GLU A 142 -6.10 -30.07 4.12
C GLU A 142 -4.77 -29.36 4.45
N TYR A 143 -3.67 -29.72 3.77
CA TYR A 143 -2.37 -29.09 3.98
C TYR A 143 -2.34 -27.61 3.62
N VAL A 144 -3.02 -27.21 2.54
CA VAL A 144 -3.09 -25.82 2.09
C VAL A 144 -3.96 -25.00 3.04
N LEU A 145 -5.12 -25.55 3.43
CA LEU A 145 -6.02 -24.93 4.41
C LEU A 145 -5.32 -24.73 5.75
N SER A 146 -4.68 -25.78 6.28
CA SER A 146 -3.89 -25.72 7.51
C SER A 146 -2.78 -24.68 7.42
N TYR A 147 -2.05 -24.63 6.30
CA TYR A 147 -1.03 -23.61 6.10
C TYR A 147 -1.62 -22.20 6.18
N ILE A 148 -2.72 -21.93 5.46
CA ILE A 148 -3.35 -20.61 5.49
C ILE A 148 -3.84 -20.26 6.90
N GLN A 149 -4.53 -21.19 7.55
CA GLN A 149 -5.11 -21.02 8.87
C GLN A 149 -4.06 -20.74 9.95
N TRP A 150 -2.95 -21.47 9.96
CA TRP A 150 -1.92 -21.34 11.00
C TRP A 150 -0.85 -20.30 10.69
N THR A 151 -0.65 -19.98 9.40
CA THR A 151 0.43 -19.09 8.97
C THR A 151 -0.05 -17.66 8.75
N TRP A 152 -1.21 -17.48 8.12
CA TRP A 152 -1.69 -16.18 7.65
C TRP A 152 -2.85 -15.65 8.48
N LEU A 153 -3.86 -16.47 8.80
CA LEU A 153 -5.03 -15.99 9.57
C LEU A 153 -4.72 -15.43 10.98
N PRO A 154 -3.62 -15.79 11.69
CA PRO A 154 -3.24 -15.08 12.91
C PRO A 154 -2.90 -13.59 12.68
N PHE A 155 -2.62 -13.22 11.43
CA PHE A 155 -2.36 -11.85 10.99
C PHE A 155 -3.49 -11.29 10.11
N LYS A 156 -4.69 -11.87 10.16
CA LYS A 156 -5.84 -11.48 9.32
C LYS A 156 -6.13 -9.97 9.32
N GLU A 157 -5.94 -9.32 10.47
CA GLU A 157 -6.14 -7.89 10.66
C GLU A 157 -5.19 -7.00 9.83
N ARG A 158 -4.14 -7.60 9.26
CA ARG A 158 -3.09 -6.90 8.51
C ARG A 158 -3.21 -7.03 6.99
N PHE A 159 -4.14 -7.82 6.46
CA PHE A 159 -4.27 -7.99 5.00
C PHE A 159 -5.69 -8.27 4.50
N LEU A 160 -6.62 -8.69 5.35
CA LEU A 160 -8.01 -8.90 4.95
C LEU A 160 -8.76 -7.56 4.93
N LYS A 161 -9.54 -7.35 3.86
CA LYS A 161 -10.29 -6.12 3.61
C LYS A 161 -11.17 -5.69 4.80
N ALA A 162 -11.89 -6.65 5.39
CA ALA A 162 -12.76 -6.45 6.56
C ALA A 162 -12.07 -5.76 7.76
N TRP A 163 -10.75 -5.85 7.88
CA TRP A 163 -9.99 -5.19 8.94
C TRP A 163 -9.18 -3.99 8.46
N ILE A 164 -8.57 -4.07 7.26
CA ILE A 164 -7.66 -3.02 6.79
C ILE A 164 -8.39 -1.76 6.30
N GLU A 165 -9.66 -1.87 5.86
CA GLU A 165 -10.48 -0.74 5.39
C GLU A 165 -10.93 0.22 6.51
N LYS A 166 -10.32 0.09 7.69
CA LYS A 166 -10.51 0.94 8.87
C LYS A 166 -9.34 1.94 9.05
N CYS A 167 -8.34 1.96 8.15
CA CYS A 167 -7.18 2.83 8.26
C CYS A 167 -6.82 3.53 6.94
N ALA A 168 -6.19 4.71 7.02
CA ALA A 168 -5.85 5.55 5.87
C ALA A 168 -4.63 5.03 5.08
N HIS A 169 -4.80 3.90 4.38
CA HIS A 169 -3.76 3.30 3.53
C HIS A 169 -3.78 3.85 2.08
N PHE A 170 -4.73 4.72 1.73
CA PHE A 170 -4.85 5.37 0.41
C PHE A 170 -4.84 4.38 -0.76
N GLY A 171 -5.54 3.24 -0.60
CA GLY A 171 -5.56 2.15 -1.59
C GLY A 171 -4.30 1.27 -1.64
N ASN A 172 -3.28 1.54 -0.81
CA ASN A 172 -2.03 0.76 -0.81
C ASN A 172 -2.07 -0.42 0.16
N HIS A 173 -2.30 -1.62 -0.39
CA HIS A 173 -2.30 -2.89 0.36
C HIS A 173 -1.34 -3.93 -0.24
N VAL A 174 -0.54 -3.53 -1.24
CA VAL A 174 0.48 -4.34 -1.90
C VAL A 174 1.82 -3.60 -1.96
N SER A 175 2.93 -4.34 -1.85
CA SER A 175 4.30 -3.81 -1.92
C SER A 175 4.86 -3.75 -3.35
N SER A 176 4.03 -3.95 -4.39
CA SER A 176 4.46 -3.87 -5.79
C SER A 176 5.12 -2.54 -6.15
N ARG A 177 4.77 -1.47 -5.43
CA ARG A 177 5.44 -0.16 -5.50
C ARG A 177 6.92 -0.22 -5.12
N ALA A 178 7.27 -1.00 -4.09
CA ALA A 178 8.65 -1.20 -3.67
C ALA A 178 9.41 -2.03 -4.72
N GLU A 179 8.82 -3.10 -5.25
CA GLU A 179 9.43 -3.89 -6.33
C GLU A 179 9.67 -3.06 -7.60
N GLY A 180 8.70 -2.22 -7.99
CA GLY A 180 8.85 -1.28 -9.10
C GLY A 180 9.97 -0.27 -8.85
N ALA A 181 10.07 0.25 -7.62
CA ALA A 181 11.14 1.12 -7.20
C ALA A 181 12.51 0.41 -7.25
N HIS A 182 12.62 -0.84 -6.78
CA HIS A 182 13.84 -1.63 -6.93
C HIS A 182 14.24 -1.78 -8.40
N GLY A 183 13.27 -2.03 -9.28
CA GLY A 183 13.50 -2.12 -10.72
C GLY A 183 14.06 -0.81 -11.30
N LYS A 184 13.49 0.34 -10.92
CA LYS A 184 14.00 1.67 -11.29
C LYS A 184 15.41 1.88 -10.73
N LEU A 185 15.64 1.62 -9.45
CA LEU A 185 16.93 1.77 -8.78
C LEU A 185 18.03 0.91 -9.43
N LYS A 186 17.74 -0.36 -9.72
CA LYS A 186 18.71 -1.28 -10.34
C LYS A 186 19.19 -0.78 -11.72
N LYS A 187 18.37 -0.03 -12.46
CA LYS A 187 18.80 0.64 -13.71
C LYS A 187 19.84 1.74 -13.45
N TYR A 188 19.74 2.48 -12.35
CA TYR A 188 20.78 3.43 -11.93
C TYR A 188 22.05 2.69 -11.48
N LEU A 189 21.89 1.62 -10.70
CA LEU A 189 23.01 0.83 -10.19
C LEU A 189 23.82 0.15 -11.30
N GLN A 190 23.15 -0.37 -12.33
CA GLN A 190 23.68 -1.09 -13.50
C GLN A 190 24.42 -2.40 -13.20
N VAL A 191 25.28 -2.41 -12.18
CA VAL A 191 26.08 -3.56 -11.75
C VAL A 191 25.99 -3.73 -10.24
N SER A 192 26.06 -4.99 -9.80
CA SER A 192 25.99 -5.37 -8.39
C SER A 192 27.36 -5.42 -7.70
N THR A 193 28.45 -5.15 -8.41
CA THR A 193 29.84 -5.26 -7.93
C THR A 193 30.45 -3.93 -7.50
N SER A 194 29.65 -2.86 -7.47
CA SER A 194 30.08 -1.54 -7.00
C SER A 194 30.32 -1.54 -5.49
N ASP A 195 31.23 -0.70 -5.02
CA ASP A 195 31.39 -0.43 -3.59
C ASP A 195 30.26 0.46 -3.03
N LEU A 196 30.15 0.57 -1.70
CA LEU A 196 29.06 1.31 -1.07
C LEU A 196 29.07 2.82 -1.39
N HIS A 197 30.25 3.42 -1.63
CA HIS A 197 30.33 4.83 -1.98
C HIS A 197 29.76 5.09 -3.37
N GLN A 198 30.10 4.25 -4.34
CA GLN A 198 29.53 4.30 -5.68
C GLN A 198 28.02 4.05 -5.68
N VAL A 199 27.55 3.04 -4.94
CA VAL A 199 26.11 2.75 -4.81
C VAL A 199 25.38 3.93 -4.17
N LYS A 200 25.93 4.52 -3.10
CA LYS A 200 25.38 5.73 -2.48
C LYS A 200 25.26 6.88 -3.49
N ASN A 201 26.30 7.17 -4.26
CA ASN A 201 26.26 8.27 -5.23
C ASN A 201 25.17 8.04 -6.30
N LYS A 202 25.01 6.80 -6.76
CA LYS A 202 23.94 6.42 -7.70
C LYS A 202 22.54 6.50 -7.09
N ILE A 203 22.39 6.13 -5.83
CA ILE A 203 21.15 6.35 -5.06
C ILE A 203 20.84 7.85 -4.97
N CYS A 204 21.82 8.70 -4.62
CA CYS A 204 21.64 10.15 -4.55
C CYS A 204 21.16 10.72 -5.89
N LEU A 205 21.77 10.30 -7.00
CA LEU A 205 21.33 10.68 -8.36
C LEU A 205 19.87 10.29 -8.63
N ALA A 206 19.46 9.07 -8.24
CA ALA A 206 18.09 8.61 -8.43
C ALA A 206 17.09 9.44 -7.59
N VAL A 207 17.42 9.72 -6.34
CA VAL A 207 16.61 10.54 -5.43
C VAL A 207 16.52 11.98 -5.93
N GLU A 208 17.62 12.57 -6.38
CA GLU A 208 17.64 13.94 -6.91
C GLU A 208 16.80 14.07 -8.18
N ASN A 209 16.87 13.08 -9.08
CA ASN A 209 16.03 13.09 -10.29
C ASN A 209 14.54 12.98 -9.93
N GLU A 210 14.19 12.08 -9.02
CA GLU A 210 12.81 11.92 -8.57
C GLU A 210 12.28 13.16 -7.84
N PHE A 211 13.12 13.80 -7.02
CA PHE A 211 12.77 15.07 -6.38
C PHE A 211 12.47 16.16 -7.42
N LYS A 212 13.24 16.23 -8.53
CA LYS A 212 12.96 17.15 -9.63
C LYS A 212 11.64 16.83 -10.33
N GLU A 213 11.36 15.55 -10.59
CA GLU A 213 10.09 15.08 -11.18
C GLU A 213 8.89 15.49 -10.31
N ILE A 214 8.96 15.26 -8.99
CA ILE A 214 7.90 15.62 -8.05
C ILE A 214 7.68 17.14 -8.02
N ASN A 215 8.74 17.94 -7.98
CA ASN A 215 8.62 19.41 -7.98
C ASN A 215 8.05 19.95 -9.29
N ALA A 216 8.42 19.36 -10.43
CA ALA A 216 7.83 19.71 -11.72
C ALA A 216 6.32 19.40 -11.74
N GLN A 217 5.93 18.24 -11.20
CA GLN A 217 4.51 17.87 -11.09
C GLN A 217 3.73 18.80 -10.14
N LEU A 218 4.29 19.11 -8.96
CA LEU A 218 3.71 20.10 -8.02
C LEU A 218 3.49 21.46 -8.68
N SER A 219 4.47 21.93 -9.47
CA SER A 219 4.37 23.21 -10.18
C SER A 219 3.30 23.18 -11.26
N SER A 220 3.18 22.05 -11.98
CA SER A 220 2.16 21.83 -13.01
C SER A 220 0.74 21.81 -12.42
N GLU A 221 0.50 21.07 -11.33
CA GLU A 221 -0.82 20.95 -10.69
C GLU A 221 -1.29 22.25 -10.00
N LYS A 222 -0.38 23.18 -9.68
CA LYS A 222 -0.76 24.52 -9.19
C LYS A 222 -1.35 25.43 -10.26
N ILE A 223 -1.09 25.14 -11.54
CA ILE A 223 -1.48 25.98 -12.67
C ILE A 223 -2.60 25.31 -13.47
N ARG A 224 -2.52 23.98 -13.64
CA ARG A 224 -3.44 23.23 -14.49
C ARG A 224 -4.66 22.75 -13.73
N ILE A 225 -5.83 23.22 -14.16
CA ILE A 225 -7.12 22.70 -13.69
C ILE A 225 -7.59 21.59 -14.63
N PRO A 226 -7.83 20.36 -14.13
CA PRO A 226 -8.43 19.30 -14.95
C PRO A 226 -9.83 19.71 -15.44
N HIS A 227 -10.11 19.57 -16.73
CA HIS A 227 -11.37 20.02 -17.34
C HIS A 227 -12.60 19.40 -16.66
N ASN A 228 -12.53 18.11 -16.34
CA ASN A 228 -13.60 17.37 -15.64
C ASN A 228 -13.80 17.81 -14.18
N CYS A 229 -12.78 18.43 -13.56
CA CYS A 229 -12.85 18.98 -12.21
C CYS A 229 -13.17 20.48 -12.21
N ASN A 230 -13.30 21.13 -13.38
CA ASN A 230 -13.63 22.54 -13.49
C ASN A 230 -15.16 22.77 -13.38
N ILE A 231 -15.73 22.38 -12.25
CA ILE A 231 -17.15 22.57 -11.92
C ILE A 231 -17.28 23.31 -10.58
N SER A 232 -18.43 23.94 -10.35
CA SER A 232 -18.70 24.74 -9.14
C SER A 232 -18.49 23.98 -7.84
N PHE A 233 -18.69 22.66 -7.87
CA PHE A 233 -18.47 21.77 -6.73
C PHE A 233 -17.02 21.79 -6.23
N PHE A 234 -16.02 21.88 -7.12
CA PHE A 234 -14.60 21.81 -6.75
C PHE A 234 -13.92 23.16 -6.52
N LYS A 235 -14.66 24.27 -6.64
CA LYS A 235 -14.11 25.63 -6.66
C LYS A 235 -13.20 25.97 -5.45
N GLU A 236 -13.45 25.39 -4.28
CA GLU A 236 -12.73 25.70 -3.04
C GLU A 236 -11.47 24.83 -2.84
N ILE A 237 -11.35 23.73 -3.58
CA ILE A 237 -10.22 22.78 -3.47
C ILE A 237 -9.28 22.82 -4.68
N ILE A 238 -9.71 23.44 -5.79
CA ILE A 238 -8.86 23.64 -6.99
C ILE A 238 -7.53 24.27 -6.59
N ASN A 239 -6.43 23.71 -7.11
CA ASN A 239 -5.03 24.11 -6.84
C ASN A 239 -4.58 23.98 -5.36
N ARG A 240 -5.42 23.44 -4.47
CA ARG A 240 -5.11 23.18 -3.05
C ARG A 240 -5.07 21.69 -2.73
N VAL A 241 -5.74 20.87 -3.54
CA VAL A 241 -5.80 19.41 -3.46
C VAL A 241 -5.22 18.83 -4.75
N SER A 242 -4.55 17.68 -4.66
CA SER A 242 -3.95 17.04 -5.83
C SER A 242 -4.99 16.63 -6.86
N VAL A 243 -4.59 16.61 -8.12
CA VAL A 243 -5.47 16.17 -9.23
C VAL A 243 -5.96 14.74 -9.02
N HIS A 244 -5.12 13.87 -8.45
CA HIS A 244 -5.51 12.50 -8.13
C HIS A 244 -6.66 12.45 -7.12
N ALA A 245 -6.55 13.15 -5.99
CA ALA A 245 -7.60 13.19 -4.98
C ALA A 245 -8.89 13.82 -5.52
N MET A 246 -8.80 14.89 -6.31
CA MET A 246 -9.96 15.46 -7.01
C MET A 246 -10.63 14.44 -7.94
N GLY A 247 -9.84 13.63 -8.65
CA GLY A 247 -10.35 12.55 -9.51
C GLY A 247 -11.10 11.47 -8.74
N GLU A 248 -10.60 11.06 -7.56
CA GLU A 248 -11.31 10.11 -6.69
C GLU A 248 -12.63 10.70 -6.15
N ILE A 249 -12.62 11.97 -5.73
CA ILE A 249 -13.82 12.67 -5.31
C ILE A 249 -14.83 12.78 -6.48
N LEU A 250 -14.36 13.06 -7.69
CA LEU A 250 -15.23 13.17 -8.87
C LEU A 250 -15.98 11.88 -9.16
N LYS A 251 -15.35 10.71 -9.01
CA LYS A 251 -16.05 9.41 -9.17
C LYS A 251 -17.25 9.30 -8.23
N HIS A 252 -17.08 9.71 -6.97
CA HIS A 252 -18.17 9.70 -5.99
C HIS A 252 -19.23 10.77 -6.28
N TYR A 253 -18.83 11.93 -6.77
CA TYR A 253 -19.75 12.98 -7.22
C TYR A 253 -20.63 12.48 -8.39
N GLU A 254 -20.04 11.77 -9.35
CA GLU A 254 -20.76 11.16 -10.47
C GLU A 254 -21.72 10.07 -9.99
N MET A 255 -21.36 9.26 -8.99
CA MET A 255 -22.28 8.27 -8.39
C MET A 255 -23.55 8.93 -7.83
N VAL A 256 -23.42 10.07 -7.16
CA VAL A 256 -24.58 10.84 -6.65
C VAL A 256 -25.41 11.37 -7.82
N LYS A 257 -24.77 11.97 -8.82
CA LYS A 257 -25.45 12.55 -9.99
C LYS A 257 -26.23 11.51 -10.79
N HIS A 258 -25.70 10.29 -10.92
CA HIS A 258 -26.30 9.21 -11.69
C HIS A 258 -27.16 8.26 -10.85
N GLY A 259 -27.21 8.43 -9.53
CA GLY A 259 -27.99 7.56 -8.65
C GLY A 259 -27.46 6.12 -8.57
N THR A 260 -26.15 5.91 -8.78
CA THR A 260 -25.51 4.58 -8.80
C THR A 260 -24.83 4.22 -7.47
N MET A 261 -24.98 5.06 -6.45
CA MET A 261 -24.44 4.79 -5.12
C MET A 261 -25.17 3.62 -4.44
N GLN A 262 -24.43 2.88 -3.60
CA GLN A 262 -25.02 1.84 -2.76
C GLN A 262 -25.96 2.46 -1.71
N PRO A 263 -27.02 1.74 -1.26
CA PRO A 263 -27.99 2.30 -0.31
C PRO A 263 -27.39 2.65 1.06
N VAL A 264 -26.42 1.85 1.49
CA VAL A 264 -25.78 1.98 2.82
C VAL A 264 -24.33 2.39 2.65
N CYS A 265 -23.89 3.34 3.47
CA CYS A 265 -22.49 3.75 3.54
C CYS A 265 -21.72 2.80 4.46
N THR A 266 -20.66 2.16 3.95
CA THR A 266 -19.77 1.35 4.80
C THR A 266 -18.75 2.21 5.57
N GLY A 267 -18.58 3.48 5.19
CA GLY A 267 -17.54 4.36 5.74
C GLY A 267 -16.12 4.05 5.26
N HIS A 268 -15.89 2.91 4.61
CA HIS A 268 -14.55 2.43 4.19
C HIS A 268 -13.80 3.44 3.34
N PHE A 269 -14.45 4.01 2.31
CA PHE A 269 -13.79 4.97 1.43
C PHE A 269 -13.25 6.19 2.18
N MET A 270 -14.03 6.72 3.14
CA MET A 270 -13.58 7.83 3.97
C MET A 270 -12.44 7.41 4.88
N ALA A 271 -12.55 6.25 5.53
CA ALA A 271 -11.52 5.73 6.42
C ALA A 271 -10.19 5.45 5.69
N THR A 272 -10.24 4.98 4.44
CA THR A 272 -9.05 4.56 3.70
C THR A 272 -8.41 5.66 2.87
N MET A 273 -9.21 6.52 2.25
CA MET A 273 -8.72 7.61 1.41
C MET A 273 -8.62 8.93 2.16
N GLY A 274 -9.32 9.09 3.29
CA GLY A 274 -9.54 10.39 3.91
C GLY A 274 -10.36 11.33 3.03
N LEU A 275 -11.04 10.82 2.00
CA LEU A 275 -11.79 11.62 1.04
C LEU A 275 -13.28 11.43 1.27
N PRO A 276 -14.11 12.46 1.03
CA PRO A 276 -15.54 12.35 1.23
C PRO A 276 -16.15 11.36 0.24
N CYS A 277 -16.99 10.45 0.74
CA CYS A 277 -17.72 9.49 -0.09
C CYS A 277 -19.02 10.09 -0.66
N ALA A 278 -19.63 9.38 -1.60
CA ALA A 278 -20.89 9.77 -2.24
C ALA A 278 -22.01 10.07 -1.22
N HIS A 279 -22.12 9.27 -0.16
CA HIS A 279 -23.15 9.48 0.88
C HIS A 279 -22.98 10.80 1.62
N LYS A 280 -21.73 11.20 1.91
CA LYS A 280 -21.43 12.49 2.53
C LYS A 280 -21.72 13.66 1.58
N MET A 281 -21.60 13.43 0.27
CA MET A 281 -21.85 14.46 -0.75
C MET A 281 -23.30 14.90 -0.87
N ILE A 282 -24.24 14.06 -0.47
CA ILE A 282 -25.67 14.41 -0.45
C ILE A 282 -25.94 15.60 0.47
N ASP A 283 -25.20 15.68 1.59
CA ASP A 283 -25.33 16.75 2.58
C ASP A 283 -24.99 18.13 1.98
N TRP A 284 -24.18 18.16 0.92
CA TRP A 284 -23.71 19.41 0.32
C TRP A 284 -24.68 20.00 -0.73
N LYS A 285 -25.77 19.33 -1.13
CA LYS A 285 -26.89 19.91 -1.94
C LYS A 285 -26.50 20.96 -3.00
N GLY A 286 -25.48 20.70 -3.81
CA GLY A 286 -25.02 21.61 -4.87
C GLY A 286 -24.14 22.80 -4.42
N LYS A 287 -23.72 22.82 -3.15
CA LYS A 287 -22.66 23.70 -2.63
C LYS A 287 -21.29 23.18 -3.06
N ALA A 288 -20.29 24.04 -2.94
CA ALA A 288 -18.90 23.62 -3.13
C ALA A 288 -18.45 22.70 -1.99
N LEU A 289 -17.55 21.77 -2.32
CA LEU A 289 -16.87 20.94 -1.35
C LEU A 289 -15.89 21.81 -0.56
N PRO A 290 -16.03 21.89 0.77
CA PRO A 290 -15.12 22.69 1.57
C PRO A 290 -13.78 21.95 1.71
N LEU A 291 -12.69 22.71 1.84
CA LEU A 291 -11.34 22.12 1.89
C LEU A 291 -11.12 21.23 3.11
N ASP A 292 -11.73 21.57 4.25
CA ASP A 292 -11.65 20.80 5.49
C ASP A 292 -12.31 19.42 5.39
N ALA A 293 -13.15 19.17 4.38
CA ALA A 293 -13.69 17.84 4.12
C ALA A 293 -12.67 16.88 3.49
N VAL A 294 -11.51 17.38 3.02
CA VAL A 294 -10.44 16.56 2.43
C VAL A 294 -9.40 16.23 3.50
N HIS A 295 -9.23 14.93 3.76
CA HIS A 295 -8.41 14.34 4.82
C HIS A 295 -8.88 14.71 6.24
N SER A 296 -10.20 14.74 6.44
CA SER A 296 -10.87 14.88 7.75
C SER A 296 -11.03 13.56 8.49
#